data_AF-A0A817NX82-F1
#
_entry.id   AF-A0A817NX82-F1
#
_cell.length_a   1.000
_cell.length_b   1.000
_cell.length_c   1.000
_cell.angle_alpha   90.00
_cell.angle_beta   90.00
_cell.angle_gamma   90.00
#
_symmetry.space_group_name_H-M   'P 1'
#
loop_
_entity.id
_entity.type
_entity.pdbx_description
1 polymer ?
#
loop_
_entity_poly.entity_id
_entity_poly.type
_entity_poly.pdbx_seq_one_letter_code
_entity_poly.pdbx_strand_id
1 'polypeptide(L)' 'ASAFFALKQACQAYREAQGLSDYFTLHSPATVARLRMACVDEFTRRACADEHETFQPRGSY' A
#
# COMPACT_ATOMS: atom_id res chain seq x y z
N ALA A 1 20.04 -8.13 2.67
CA ALA A 1 18.68 -8.71 2.69
C ALA A 1 17.94 -8.47 4.02
N SER A 2 18.62 -8.37 5.17
CA SER A 2 18.01 -8.13 6.49
C SER A 2 17.11 -6.88 6.54
N ALA A 3 17.54 -5.75 5.99
CA ALA A 3 16.75 -4.51 5.96
C ALA A 3 15.40 -4.66 5.24
N PHE A 4 15.37 -5.40 4.12
CA PHE A 4 14.14 -5.65 3.38
C PHE A 4 13.13 -6.43 4.22
N PHE A 5 13.58 -7.48 4.91
CA PHE A 5 12.71 -8.28 5.77
C PHE A 5 12.31 -7.53 7.05
N ALA A 6 13.18 -6.69 7.61
CA ALA A 6 12.83 -5.82 8.73
C ALA A 6 11.68 -4.87 8.36
N LEU A 7 11.74 -4.25 7.18
CA LEU A 7 10.66 -3.42 6.66
C LEU A 7 9.38 -4.23 6.41
N LYS A 8 9.49 -5.43 5.82
CA LYS A 8 8.33 -6.31 5.62
C LYS A 8 7.65 -6.68 6.95
N GLN A 9 8.43 -7.01 7.98
CA GLN A 9 7.91 -7.33 9.31
C GLN A 9 7.27 -6.11 9.99
N ALA A 10 7.87 -4.92 9.87
CA ALA A 10 7.28 -3.69 10.38
C ALA A 10 5.91 -3.39 9.73
N CYS A 11 5.81 -3.54 8.40
CA CYS A 11 4.53 -3.41 7.69
C CYS A 11 3.52 -4.49 8.13
N GLN A 12 3.96 -5.73 8.34
CA GLN A 12 3.11 -6.81 8.81
C GLN A 12 2.48 -6.50 10.17
N ALA A 13 3.30 -6.09 11.15
CA ALA A 13 2.84 -5.71 12.48
C ALA A 13 1.84 -4.54 12.45
N TYR A 14 2.07 -3.55 11.59
CA TYR A 14 1.12 -2.45 11.41
C TYR A 14 -0.22 -2.92 10.83
N ARG A 15 -0.20 -3.79 9.82
CA ARG A 15 -1.40 -4.36 9.21
C ARG A 15 -2.20 -5.20 10.20
N GLU A 16 -1.52 -6.02 11.01
CA GLU A 16 -2.14 -6.81 12.08
C GLU A 16 -2.85 -5.90 13.10
N ALA A 17 -2.23 -4.77 13.50
CA ALA A 17 -2.86 -3.79 14.38
C ALA A 17 -4.10 -3.09 13.77
N GLN A 18 -4.19 -3.03 12.43
CA GLN A 18 -5.35 -2.51 11.70
C GLN A 18 -6.40 -3.59 11.40
N GLY A 19 -6.22 -4.83 11.90
CA GLY A 19 -7.11 -5.96 11.63
C GLY A 19 -6.93 -6.61 10.26
N LEU A 20 -5.84 -6.30 9.55
CA LEU A 20 -5.49 -6.84 8.24
C LEU A 20 -4.39 -7.92 8.39
N SER A 21 -4.75 -9.07 8.94
CA SER A 21 -3.81 -10.17 9.20
C SER A 21 -3.49 -11.03 7.97
N ASP A 22 -4.03 -10.70 6.80
CA ASP A 22 -3.78 -11.44 5.56
C ASP A 22 -2.33 -11.32 5.08
N TYR A 23 -1.85 -12.41 4.47
CA TYR A 23 -0.55 -12.42 3.81
C TYR A 23 -0.48 -11.33 2.72
N PHE A 24 0.57 -10.52 2.76
CA PHE A 24 0.83 -9.51 1.73
C PHE A 24 2.18 -9.72 1.05
N THR A 25 2.22 -9.43 -0.24
CA THR A 25 3.42 -9.46 -1.06
C THR A 25 4.10 -8.09 -1.05
N LEU A 26 5.41 -8.08 -0.83
CA LEU A 26 6.26 -6.90 -0.98
C LEU A 26 7.33 -7.23 -2.01
N HIS A 27 7.41 -6.44 -3.08
CA HIS A 27 8.37 -6.66 -4.16
C HIS A 27 9.63 -5.82 -3.96
N SER A 28 10.80 -6.39 -4.26
CA SER A 28 12.05 -5.65 -4.33
C SER A 28 12.08 -4.73 -5.57
N PRO A 29 12.65 -3.52 -5.49
CA PRO A 29 13.09 -2.83 -4.28
C PRO A 29 11.90 -2.36 -3.42
N ALA A 30 12.07 -2.37 -2.09
CA ALA A 30 11.09 -1.86 -1.14
C ALA A 30 11.11 -0.32 -1.12
N THR A 31 10.63 0.29 -2.21
CA THR A 31 10.52 1.75 -2.31
C THR A 31 9.50 2.29 -1.32
N VAL A 32 9.64 3.58 -0.96
CA VAL A 32 8.72 4.27 -0.04
C VAL A 32 7.27 4.19 -0.53
N ALA A 33 7.05 4.34 -1.84
CA ALA A 33 5.72 4.21 -2.44
C ALA A 33 5.09 2.83 -2.19
N ARG A 34 5.86 1.74 -2.37
CA ARG A 34 5.36 0.38 -2.14
C ARG A 34 5.06 0.12 -0.66
N LEU A 35 5.92 0.58 0.24
CA LEU A 35 5.71 0.43 1.68
C LEU A 35 4.47 1.21 2.14
N ARG A 36 4.31 2.45 1.67
CA ARG A 36 3.16 3.29 2.04
C ARG A 36 1.83 2.67 1.60
N MET A 37 1.79 2.07 0.40
CA MET A 37 0.60 1.38 -0.10
C MET A 37 0.34 0.05 0.59
N ALA A 38 1.38 -0.62 1.11
CA ALA A 38 1.22 -1.85 1.90
C ALA A 38 0.61 -1.60 3.29
N CYS A 39 0.92 -0.45 3.90
CA CYS A 39 0.33 0.02 5.15
C CYS A 39 -1.05 0.64 4.91
N VAL A 40 -2.06 -0.22 4.74
CA VAL A 40 -3.44 0.20 4.50
C VAL A 40 -4.05 0.83 5.75
N ASP A 41 -4.67 1.97 5.56
CA ASP A 41 -5.23 2.88 6.55
C ASP A 41 -6.47 3.58 5.97
N GLU A 42 -7.04 4.56 6.67
CA GLU A 42 -8.21 5.29 6.16
C GLU A 42 -7.90 6.11 4.91
N PHE A 43 -6.68 6.63 4.76
CA PHE A 43 -6.30 7.47 3.64
C PHE A 43 -6.15 6.66 2.36
N THR A 44 -5.47 5.52 2.43
CA THR A 44 -5.37 4.59 1.30
C THR A 44 -6.74 4.04 0.91
N ARG A 45 -7.61 3.73 1.88
CA ARG A 45 -9.00 3.35 1.58
C ARG A 45 -9.74 4.45 0.84
N ARG A 46 -9.68 5.71 1.29
CA ARG A 46 -10.33 6.83 0.60
C ARG A 46 -9.72 7.09 -0.78
N ALA A 47 -8.41 7.06 -0.90
CA ALA A 47 -7.71 7.32 -2.16
C ALA A 47 -7.93 6.22 -3.21
N CYS A 48 -8.22 4.98 -2.78
CA CYS A 48 -8.48 3.85 -3.67
C CYS A 48 -9.97 3.49 -3.77
N ALA A 49 -10.86 4.21 -3.08
CA ALA A 49 -12.31 3.95 -3.11
C ALA A 49 -13.01 4.55 -4.33
N ASP A 50 -12.36 5.47 -5.05
CA ASP A 50 -12.97 6.08 -6.23
C ASP A 50 -13.07 5.04 -7.36
N GLU A 51 -14.29 4.75 -7.78
CA GLU A 51 -14.59 4.00 -8.99
C GLU A 51 -14.04 4.81 -10.18
N HIS A 52 -12.95 4.33 -10.79
CA HIS A 52 -12.19 5.02 -11.85
C HIS A 52 -12.95 5.19 -13.18
N GLU A 53 -14.27 5.09 -13.20
CA GLU A 53 -15.05 5.04 -14.44
C GLU A 53 -15.10 6.40 -15.17
N THR A 54 -14.75 7.51 -14.51
CA THR A 54 -14.76 8.85 -15.13
C THR A 54 -13.59 9.74 -14.75
N PHE A 55 -12.38 9.22 -14.52
CA PHE A 55 -11.20 10.10 -14.43
C PHE A 55 -10.76 10.51 -15.83
N GLN A 56 -11.18 11.70 -16.29
CA GLN A 56 -10.68 12.29 -17.52
C GLN A 56 -9.42 13.13 -17.22
N PRO A 57 -8.21 12.68 -17.59
CA PRO A 57 -7.00 13.44 -17.36
C PRO A 57 -7.02 14.71 -18.20
N ARG A 58 -6.54 15.82 -17.64
CA ARG A 58 -6.42 17.09 -18.39
C ARG A 58 -5.53 16.85 -19.62
N GLY A 59 -6.07 17.10 -20.81
CA GLY A 59 -5.37 16.93 -22.09
C GLY A 59 -5.72 15.67 -22.88
N SER A 60 -6.67 14.85 -22.41
CA SER A 60 -7.31 13.82 -23.24
C SER A 60 -8.39 14.46 -24.11
N TYR A 61 -8.04 14.77 -25.36
CA TYR A 61 -8.95 15.15 -26.44
C TYR A 61 -8.96 14.04 -27.49
#